data_AF-A0A086ZJS3-F1
#
_entry.id   AF-A0A086ZJS3-F1
#
_cell.length_a   1.000
_cell.length_b   1.000
_cell.length_c   1.000
_cell.angle_alpha   90.00
_cell.angle_beta   90.00
_cell.angle_gamma   90.00
#
_symmetry.space_group_name_H-M   'P 1'
#
loop_
_entity.id
_entity.type
_entity.pdbx_description
1 polymer ?
#
loop_
_entity_poly.entity_id
_entity_poly.type
_entity_poly.pdbx_seq_one_letter_code
_entity_poly.pdbx_strand_id
1 'polypeptide(L)'
;MPAEASGHFEGWLEPGAYEVKGKGSAARIMKSMVDKRIAKLDGLKVPTGPERQQILAIASIAESEVNSTQYYGKVVRVIHNRLDAGMPLGMDTTVAYGAHVQANELTDAMLADASNPYNTRIHNGLPPSPISSPGDNAIEAALNPPAGPWMYFVTTNLKTGETKFAVTADEFARIREEYKDSNENAN
;
A
#
# COMPACT_ATOMS: atom_id res chain seq x y z
N MET A 1 -5.74 -3.96 21.14
CA MET A 1 -4.81 -3.82 20.01
C MET A 1 -3.44 -4.31 20.44
N PRO A 2 -2.68 -4.95 19.55
CA PRO A 2 -1.27 -5.25 19.80
C PRO A 2 -0.48 -3.96 20.01
N ALA A 3 0.61 -4.03 20.78
CA ALA A 3 1.44 -2.85 21.07
C ALA A 3 2.07 -2.28 19.79
N GLU A 4 2.40 -3.15 18.84
CA GLU A 4 2.94 -2.81 17.53
C GLU A 4 2.03 -1.88 16.72
N ALA A 5 0.71 -1.95 16.95
CA ALA A 5 -0.26 -1.13 16.25
C ALA A 5 -0.20 0.35 16.63
N SER A 6 0.44 0.71 17.75
CA SER A 6 0.55 2.09 18.24
C SER A 6 -0.79 2.85 18.31
N GLY A 7 -1.89 2.12 18.55
CA GLY A 7 -3.24 2.69 18.60
C GLY A 7 -3.99 2.76 17.26
N HIS A 8 -3.37 2.37 16.13
CA HIS A 8 -3.99 2.36 14.81
C HIS A 8 -4.70 1.03 14.53
N PHE A 9 -5.94 1.08 14.05
CA PHE A 9 -6.70 -0.12 13.64
C PHE A 9 -6.39 -0.54 12.19
N GLU A 10 -6.00 0.40 11.34
CA GLU A 10 -5.72 0.14 9.93
C GLU A 10 -4.58 -0.88 9.79
N GLY A 11 -4.75 -1.85 8.90
CA GLY A 11 -3.82 -2.97 8.73
C GLY A 11 -3.93 -4.07 9.79
N TRP A 12 -4.77 -3.93 10.82
CA TRP A 12 -4.89 -4.92 11.89
C TRP A 12 -6.19 -5.70 11.90
N LEU A 13 -7.12 -5.37 11.01
CA LEU A 13 -8.36 -6.13 10.83
C LEU A 13 -8.15 -7.17 9.74
N GLU A 14 -8.26 -8.44 10.09
CA GLU A 14 -8.09 -9.51 9.10
C GLU A 14 -9.24 -9.48 8.06
N PRO A 15 -8.96 -9.48 6.74
CA PRO A 15 -9.99 -9.55 5.72
C PRO A 15 -10.68 -10.92 5.74
N GLY A 16 -11.96 -10.96 5.39
CA GLY A 16 -12.69 -12.20 5.22
C GLY A 16 -14.08 -12.20 5.85
N ALA A 17 -14.66 -13.39 5.97
CA ALA A 17 -16.01 -13.57 6.51
C ALA A 17 -15.99 -13.75 8.04
N TYR A 18 -16.96 -13.10 8.69
CA TYR A 18 -17.12 -13.13 10.14
C TYR A 18 -18.56 -13.43 10.52
N GLU A 19 -18.74 -14.47 11.33
CA GLU A 19 -20.03 -14.75 11.97
C GLU A 19 -20.29 -13.72 13.06
N VAL A 20 -21.29 -12.87 12.84
CA VAL A 20 -21.69 -11.81 13.78
C VAL A 20 -22.74 -12.29 14.79
N LYS A 21 -23.48 -13.36 14.46
CA LYS A 21 -24.55 -13.88 15.31
C LYS A 21 -23.97 -14.38 16.63
N GLY A 22 -24.58 -13.96 17.74
CA GLY A 22 -24.16 -14.38 19.08
C GLY A 22 -22.85 -13.73 19.59
N LYS A 23 -22.20 -12.85 18.83
CA LYS A 23 -20.98 -12.15 19.29
C LYS A 23 -21.27 -11.04 20.30
N GLY A 24 -22.47 -10.49 20.30
CA GLY A 24 -22.99 -9.59 21.35
C GLY A 24 -22.54 -8.13 21.28
N SER A 25 -21.37 -7.79 20.71
CA SER A 25 -20.97 -6.39 20.47
C SER A 25 -19.97 -6.22 19.33
N ALA A 26 -19.94 -5.02 18.73
CA ALA A 26 -18.97 -4.65 17.70
C ALA A 26 -17.52 -4.79 18.18
N ALA A 27 -17.24 -4.41 19.43
CA ALA A 27 -15.91 -4.57 20.04
C ALA A 27 -15.45 -6.02 20.07
N ARG A 28 -16.34 -6.99 20.32
CA ARG A 28 -16.00 -8.43 20.28
C ARG A 28 -15.73 -8.91 18.85
N ILE A 29 -16.45 -8.38 17.87
CA ILE A 29 -16.21 -8.68 16.45
C ILE A 29 -14.84 -8.15 16.03
N MET A 30 -14.54 -6.88 16.30
CA MET A 30 -13.24 -6.27 15.98
C MET A 30 -12.09 -6.98 16.68
N LYS A 31 -12.25 -7.33 17.97
CA LYS A 31 -11.23 -8.15 18.66
C LYS A 31 -10.98 -9.47 17.93
N SER A 32 -12.03 -10.14 17.46
CA SER A 32 -11.86 -11.40 16.72
C SER A 32 -11.16 -11.20 15.37
N MET A 33 -11.34 -10.06 14.70
CA MET A 33 -10.60 -9.70 13.48
C MET A 33 -9.12 -9.50 13.78
N VAL A 34 -8.81 -8.78 14.87
CA VAL A 34 -7.41 -8.54 15.30
C VAL A 34 -6.74 -9.83 15.73
N ASP A 35 -7.42 -10.69 16.50
CA ASP A 35 -6.89 -11.98 16.93
C ASP A 35 -6.58 -12.87 15.72
N LYS A 36 -7.45 -12.88 14.69
CA LYS A 36 -7.19 -13.60 13.44
C LYS A 36 -6.01 -13.01 12.67
N ARG A 37 -5.89 -11.68 12.60
CA ARG A 37 -4.75 -11.01 11.95
C ARG A 37 -3.44 -11.41 12.62
N ILE A 38 -3.38 -11.37 13.95
CA ILE A 38 -2.18 -11.77 14.70
C ILE A 38 -1.83 -13.22 14.37
N ALA A 39 -2.80 -14.14 14.46
CA ALA A 39 -2.58 -15.55 14.13
C ALA A 39 -2.10 -15.76 12.68
N LYS A 40 -2.61 -14.97 11.73
CA LYS A 40 -2.17 -14.99 10.33
C LYS A 40 -0.73 -14.53 10.19
N LEU A 41 -0.38 -13.38 10.76
CA LEU A 41 0.97 -12.81 10.72
C LEU A 41 1.98 -13.76 11.37
N ASP A 42 1.63 -14.38 12.49
CA ASP A 42 2.45 -15.39 13.16
C ASP A 42 2.64 -16.63 12.26
N GLY A 43 1.58 -17.09 11.59
CA GLY A 43 1.64 -18.21 10.64
C GLY A 43 2.50 -17.93 9.41
N LEU A 44 2.49 -16.69 8.92
CA LEU A 44 3.36 -16.19 7.84
C LEU A 44 4.78 -15.86 8.33
N LYS A 45 5.06 -16.03 9.62
CA LYS A 45 6.35 -15.71 10.27
C LYS A 45 6.76 -14.25 10.09
N VAL A 46 5.78 -13.34 10.06
CA VAL A 46 6.04 -11.90 10.07
C VAL A 46 6.75 -11.56 11.39
N PRO A 47 7.90 -10.87 11.36
CA PRO A 47 8.59 -10.42 12.57
C PRO A 47 7.64 -9.67 13.52
N THR A 48 7.86 -9.79 14.82
CA THR A 48 7.09 -9.05 15.83
C THR A 48 7.70 -7.66 16.06
N GLY A 49 7.01 -6.82 16.84
CA GLY A 49 7.52 -5.48 17.13
C GLY A 49 7.35 -4.49 15.96
N PRO A 50 8.17 -3.42 15.91
CA PRO A 50 8.02 -2.33 14.93
C PRO A 50 8.05 -2.80 13.47
N GLU A 51 8.80 -3.85 13.17
CA GLU A 51 8.93 -4.41 11.82
C GLU A 51 7.59 -4.97 11.31
N ARG A 52 6.78 -5.55 12.19
CA ARG A 52 5.42 -6.03 11.85
C ARG A 52 4.56 -4.90 11.27
N GLN A 53 4.60 -3.75 11.93
CA GLN A 53 3.84 -2.57 11.53
C GLN A 53 4.35 -2.01 10.20
N GLN A 54 5.67 -2.01 9.98
CA GLN A 54 6.27 -1.58 8.71
C GLN A 54 5.87 -2.50 7.55
N ILE A 55 5.89 -3.82 7.76
CA ILE A 55 5.45 -4.81 6.76
C ILE A 55 3.98 -4.61 6.41
N LEU A 56 3.12 -4.40 7.41
CA LEU A 56 1.70 -4.10 7.17
C LEU A 56 1.50 -2.79 6.39
N ALA A 57 2.29 -1.75 6.70
CA ALA A 57 2.20 -0.48 5.99
C ALA A 57 2.61 -0.65 4.52
N ILE A 58 3.76 -1.30 4.26
CA ILE A 58 4.26 -1.57 2.91
C ILE A 58 3.28 -2.45 2.12
N ALA A 59 2.77 -3.51 2.72
CA ALA A 59 1.78 -4.39 2.09
C ALA A 59 0.48 -3.64 1.74
N SER A 60 0.00 -2.79 2.66
CA SER A 60 -1.22 -2.00 2.43
C SER A 60 -1.09 -1.03 1.26
N ILE A 61 0.09 -0.42 1.09
CA ILE A 61 0.38 0.46 -0.03
C ILE A 61 0.47 -0.36 -1.33
N ALA A 62 1.26 -1.44 -1.33
CA ALA A 62 1.47 -2.25 -2.53
C ALA A 62 0.16 -2.84 -3.08
N GLU A 63 -0.75 -3.28 -2.20
CA GLU A 63 -2.05 -3.81 -2.61
C GLU A 63 -3.01 -2.73 -3.12
N SER A 64 -2.92 -1.51 -2.57
CA SER A 64 -3.73 -0.38 -3.02
C SER A 64 -3.28 0.19 -4.38
N GLU A 65 -1.99 0.07 -4.73
CA GLU A 65 -1.42 0.64 -5.95
C GLU A 65 -1.68 -0.20 -7.22
N VAL A 66 -1.79 -1.51 -7.10
CA VAL A 66 -1.95 -2.41 -8.26
C VAL A 66 -3.04 -3.46 -8.01
N ASN A 67 -3.83 -3.75 -9.04
CA ASN A 67 -4.96 -4.70 -8.96
C ASN A 67 -4.56 -6.16 -9.23
N SER A 68 -3.26 -6.46 -9.37
CA SER A 68 -2.76 -7.79 -9.73
C SER A 68 -1.64 -8.23 -8.81
N THR A 69 -1.81 -9.40 -8.19
CA THR A 69 -0.88 -9.97 -7.21
C THR A 69 0.53 -10.20 -7.76
N GLN A 70 0.67 -10.39 -9.07
CA GLN A 70 1.97 -10.56 -9.73
C GLN A 70 2.89 -9.33 -9.61
N TYR A 71 2.31 -8.14 -9.35
CA TYR A 71 3.06 -6.89 -9.28
C TYR A 71 3.42 -6.47 -7.85
N TYR A 72 2.78 -7.04 -6.81
CA TYR A 72 3.02 -6.66 -5.42
C TYR A 72 4.49 -6.69 -5.06
N GLY A 73 5.21 -7.77 -5.37
CA GLY A 73 6.64 -7.89 -5.07
C GLY A 73 7.48 -6.77 -5.70
N LYS A 74 7.19 -6.38 -6.96
CA LYS A 74 7.94 -5.30 -7.61
C LYS A 74 7.57 -3.92 -7.05
N VAL A 75 6.31 -3.69 -6.68
CA VAL A 75 5.90 -2.44 -6.01
C VAL A 75 6.56 -2.33 -4.64
N VAL A 76 6.57 -3.40 -3.85
CA VAL A 76 7.31 -3.48 -2.58
C VAL A 76 8.79 -3.18 -2.79
N ARG A 77 9.41 -3.75 -3.84
CA ARG A 77 10.81 -3.44 -4.18
C ARG A 77 11.02 -1.95 -4.49
N VAL A 78 10.11 -1.31 -5.23
CA VAL A 78 10.16 0.14 -5.49
C VAL A 78 10.07 0.94 -4.18
N ILE A 79 9.18 0.54 -3.26
CA ILE A 79 9.06 1.20 -1.95
C ILE A 79 10.38 1.13 -1.20
N HIS A 80 10.99 -0.06 -1.07
CA HIS A 80 12.30 -0.18 -0.41
C HIS A 80 13.39 0.64 -1.10
N ASN A 81 13.51 0.54 -2.43
CA ASN A 81 14.53 1.27 -3.17
C ASN A 81 14.41 2.79 -2.98
N ARG A 82 13.19 3.32 -2.91
CA ARG A 82 12.97 4.75 -2.64
C ARG A 82 13.26 5.14 -1.20
N LEU A 83 12.87 4.31 -0.23
CA LEU A 83 13.22 4.53 1.18
C LEU A 83 14.74 4.56 1.38
N ASP A 84 15.45 3.61 0.78
CA ASP A 84 16.92 3.52 0.85
C ASP A 84 17.61 4.72 0.18
N ALA A 85 17.00 5.26 -0.88
CA ALA A 85 17.50 6.44 -1.58
C ALA A 85 17.08 7.78 -0.94
N GLY A 86 16.28 7.78 0.15
CA GLY A 86 15.72 9.00 0.74
C GLY A 86 14.76 9.74 -0.19
N MET A 87 14.13 9.03 -1.13
CA MET A 87 13.19 9.56 -2.09
C MET A 87 11.75 9.45 -1.56
N PRO A 88 10.88 10.47 -1.78
CA PRO A 88 9.45 10.34 -1.50
C PRO A 88 8.83 9.14 -2.23
N LEU A 89 7.90 8.42 -1.58
CA LEU A 89 7.26 7.26 -2.21
C LEU A 89 6.38 7.68 -3.39
N GLY A 90 5.82 8.88 -3.35
CA GLY A 90 5.04 9.45 -4.46
C GLY A 90 3.76 8.68 -4.79
N MET A 91 3.14 8.06 -3.77
CA MET A 91 1.99 7.16 -3.95
C MET A 91 0.67 7.92 -3.77
N ASP A 92 -0.11 8.05 -4.84
CA ASP A 92 -1.38 8.78 -4.81
C ASP A 92 -2.39 8.12 -3.87
N THR A 93 -2.36 6.79 -3.74
CA THR A 93 -3.25 6.06 -2.80
C THR A 93 -3.06 6.47 -1.35
N THR A 94 -1.83 6.81 -0.96
CA THR A 94 -1.54 7.31 0.41
C THR A 94 -2.09 8.72 0.62
N VAL A 95 -2.00 9.59 -0.40
CA VAL A 95 -2.58 10.94 -0.35
C VAL A 95 -4.10 10.85 -0.23
N ALA A 96 -4.72 10.01 -1.06
CA ALA A 96 -6.16 9.78 -1.06
C ALA A 96 -6.68 9.28 0.29
N TYR A 97 -5.96 8.33 0.92
CA TYR A 97 -6.28 7.84 2.26
C TYR A 97 -6.33 8.97 3.29
N GLY A 98 -5.29 9.81 3.34
CA GLY A 98 -5.23 10.93 4.26
C GLY A 98 -6.22 12.06 3.96
N ALA A 99 -6.65 12.19 2.70
CA ALA A 99 -7.66 13.14 2.27
C ALA A 99 -9.10 12.59 2.39
N HIS A 100 -9.28 11.33 2.77
CA HIS A 100 -10.58 10.64 2.87
C HIS A 100 -11.37 10.63 1.55
N VAL A 101 -10.66 10.46 0.44
CA VAL A 101 -11.24 10.36 -0.91
C VAL A 101 -10.71 9.13 -1.63
N GLN A 102 -11.32 8.78 -2.76
CA GLN A 102 -10.77 7.79 -3.68
C GLN A 102 -9.64 8.41 -4.51
N ALA A 103 -8.71 7.58 -5.01
CA ALA A 103 -7.58 8.06 -5.79
C ALA A 103 -7.99 8.81 -7.08
N ASN A 104 -9.13 8.47 -7.67
CA ASN A 104 -9.69 9.17 -8.84
C ASN A 104 -10.38 10.51 -8.51
N GLU A 105 -10.52 10.85 -7.24
CA GLU A 105 -11.11 12.11 -6.75
C GLU A 105 -10.02 13.12 -6.31
N LEU A 106 -8.74 12.74 -6.39
CA LEU A 106 -7.63 13.59 -6.01
C LEU A 106 -7.56 14.84 -6.90
N THR A 107 -7.29 15.97 -6.25
CA THR A 107 -7.05 17.27 -6.90
C THR A 107 -5.61 17.69 -6.70
N ASP A 108 -5.11 18.61 -7.54
CA ASP A 108 -3.77 19.18 -7.38
C ASP A 108 -3.56 19.83 -6.00
N ALA A 109 -4.61 20.44 -5.44
CA ALA A 109 -4.57 21.00 -4.10
C ALA A 109 -4.35 19.95 -3.02
N MET A 110 -4.99 18.78 -3.14
CA MET A 110 -4.77 17.65 -2.23
C MET A 110 -3.37 17.04 -2.40
N LEU A 111 -2.90 16.92 -3.64
CA LEU A 111 -1.54 16.43 -3.93
C LEU A 111 -0.44 17.34 -3.36
N ALA A 112 -0.71 18.65 -3.27
CA ALA A 112 0.20 19.65 -2.73
C ALA A 112 0.02 19.93 -1.22
N ASP A 113 -0.95 19.30 -0.56
CA ASP A 113 -1.23 19.56 0.85
C ASP A 113 -0.19 18.88 1.77
N ALA A 114 0.71 19.71 2.31
CA ALA A 114 1.73 19.27 3.27
C ALA A 114 1.18 19.01 4.68
N SER A 115 -0.05 19.44 4.98
CA SER A 115 -0.68 19.17 6.28
C SER A 115 -1.18 17.74 6.41
N ASN A 116 -1.42 17.06 5.28
CA ASN A 116 -1.76 15.65 5.24
C ASN A 116 -0.52 14.79 5.58
N PRO A 117 -0.49 14.08 6.73
CA PRO A 117 0.67 13.29 7.14
C PRO A 117 0.84 12.00 6.31
N TYR A 118 -0.18 11.60 5.54
CA TYR A 118 -0.09 10.47 4.60
C TYR A 118 0.38 10.89 3.21
N ASN A 119 0.66 12.19 2.98
CA ASN A 119 1.09 12.66 1.67
C ASN A 119 2.55 12.25 1.39
N THR A 120 2.75 11.04 0.86
CA THR A 120 4.08 10.51 0.53
C THR A 120 4.70 11.12 -0.74
N ARG A 121 4.04 12.10 -1.37
CA ARG A 121 4.65 12.95 -2.40
C ARG A 121 5.48 14.08 -1.78
N ILE A 122 5.18 14.45 -0.54
CA ILE A 122 5.82 15.55 0.20
C ILE A 122 6.67 15.01 1.35
N HIS A 123 6.11 14.11 2.15
CA HIS A 123 6.77 13.55 3.32
C HIS A 123 7.58 12.31 2.94
N ASN A 124 8.87 12.31 3.31
CA ASN A 124 9.74 11.16 3.13
C ASN A 124 9.42 10.06 4.15
N GLY A 125 9.64 8.80 3.75
CA GLY A 125 9.40 7.64 4.60
C GLY A 125 8.02 6.99 4.38
N LEU A 126 7.67 6.08 5.28
CA LEU A 126 6.34 5.47 5.31
C LEU A 126 5.32 6.43 5.95
N PRO A 127 4.03 6.35 5.56
CA PRO A 127 2.98 7.08 6.25
C PRO A 127 2.81 6.60 7.72
N PRO A 128 2.09 7.35 8.57
CA PRO A 128 1.95 7.04 10.00
C PRO A 128 1.34 5.68 10.32
N SER A 129 0.50 5.14 9.43
CA SER A 129 -0.08 3.80 9.55
C SER A 129 -0.27 3.15 8.18
N PRO A 130 -0.61 1.85 8.13
CA PRO A 130 -1.20 1.26 6.93
C PRO A 130 -2.39 2.09 6.43
N ILE A 131 -2.67 1.98 5.13
CA ILE A 131 -3.78 2.70 4.46
C ILE A 131 -4.95 1.77 4.08
N SER A 132 -4.80 0.49 4.39
CA SER A 132 -5.80 -0.55 4.15
C SER A 132 -5.51 -1.76 5.04
N SER A 133 -6.37 -2.78 4.97
CA SER A 133 -6.16 -4.08 5.60
C SER A 133 -5.64 -5.07 4.54
N PRO A 134 -4.31 -5.23 4.39
CA PRO A 134 -3.77 -6.01 3.29
C PRO A 134 -4.06 -7.50 3.44
N GLY A 135 -4.18 -8.20 2.32
CA GLY A 135 -4.30 -9.64 2.22
C GLY A 135 -2.96 -10.38 2.20
N ASP A 136 -3.04 -11.70 2.30
CA ASP A 136 -1.87 -12.59 2.46
C ASP A 136 -0.82 -12.40 1.36
N ASN A 137 -1.23 -12.30 0.09
CA ASN A 137 -0.31 -12.14 -1.04
C ASN A 137 0.53 -10.85 -0.94
N ALA A 138 -0.06 -9.76 -0.45
CA ALA A 138 0.64 -8.49 -0.29
C ALA A 138 1.60 -8.55 0.91
N ILE A 139 1.20 -9.22 2.00
CA ILE A 139 2.05 -9.45 3.17
C ILE A 139 3.25 -10.34 2.80
N GLU A 140 3.04 -11.43 2.06
CA GLU A 140 4.10 -12.31 1.58
C GLU A 140 5.07 -11.58 0.64
N ALA A 141 4.55 -10.73 -0.26
CA ALA A 141 5.35 -9.87 -1.11
C ALA A 141 6.19 -8.85 -0.31
N ALA A 142 5.64 -8.30 0.76
CA ALA A 142 6.34 -7.39 1.67
C ALA A 142 7.46 -8.10 2.46
N LEU A 143 7.28 -9.38 2.80
CA LEU A 143 8.31 -10.19 3.45
C LEU A 143 9.46 -10.55 2.50
N ASN A 144 9.15 -10.86 1.25
CA ASN A 144 10.12 -11.41 0.29
C ASN A 144 10.10 -10.67 -1.06
N PRO A 145 10.43 -9.37 -1.10
CA PRO A 145 10.42 -8.65 -2.36
C PRO A 145 11.53 -9.15 -3.30
N PRO A 146 11.23 -9.42 -4.59
CA PRO A 146 12.23 -9.79 -5.58
C PRO A 146 13.31 -8.70 -5.69
N ALA A 147 14.56 -9.09 -5.92
CA ALA A 147 15.61 -8.12 -6.22
C ALA A 147 15.31 -7.40 -7.55
N GLY A 148 15.62 -6.10 -7.59
CA GLY A 148 15.50 -5.33 -8.83
C GLY A 148 15.75 -3.84 -8.61
N PRO A 149 16.27 -3.14 -9.64
CA PRO A 149 16.64 -1.72 -9.53
C PRO A 149 15.47 -0.75 -9.77
N TRP A 150 14.23 -1.25 -9.83
CA TRP A 150 13.08 -0.41 -10.20
C TRP A 150 12.86 0.70 -9.18
N MET A 151 12.66 1.91 -9.68
CA MET A 151 12.37 3.11 -8.91
C MET A 151 10.98 3.66 -9.23
N TYR A 152 10.36 3.24 -10.33
CA TYR A 152 9.09 3.75 -10.81
C TYR A 152 8.22 2.63 -11.35
N PHE A 153 6.92 2.84 -11.32
CA PHE A 153 5.95 1.98 -11.99
C PHE A 153 4.72 2.78 -12.41
N VAL A 154 4.03 2.30 -13.44
CA VAL A 154 2.75 2.86 -13.90
C VAL A 154 1.89 1.75 -14.47
N THR A 155 0.61 1.78 -14.11
CA THR A 155 -0.41 0.92 -14.71
C THR A 155 -0.75 1.44 -16.11
N THR A 156 -0.32 0.73 -17.15
CA THR A 156 -0.50 1.09 -18.56
C THR A 156 -1.77 0.50 -19.17
N ASN A 157 -2.53 -0.30 -18.44
CA ASN A 157 -3.82 -0.78 -18.88
C ASN A 157 -4.75 -0.98 -17.69
N LEU A 158 -5.71 -0.07 -17.51
CA LEU A 158 -6.65 -0.13 -16.39
C LEU A 158 -7.64 -1.29 -16.49
N LYS A 159 -7.86 -1.85 -17.70
CA LYS A 159 -8.74 -3.01 -17.90
C LYS A 159 -8.07 -4.32 -17.51
N THR A 160 -6.80 -4.49 -17.88
CA THR A 160 -6.05 -5.73 -17.61
C THR A 160 -5.22 -5.67 -16.34
N GLY A 161 -4.96 -4.47 -15.81
CA GLY A 161 -4.04 -4.25 -14.70
C GLY A 161 -2.57 -4.24 -15.09
N GLU A 162 -2.23 -4.22 -16.39
CA GLU A 162 -0.84 -4.24 -16.85
C GLU A 162 -0.06 -3.08 -16.23
N THR A 163 1.03 -3.41 -15.55
CA THR A 163 1.88 -2.45 -14.85
C THR A 163 3.32 -2.59 -15.34
N LYS A 164 3.88 -1.50 -15.87
CA LYS A 164 5.27 -1.43 -16.31
C LYS A 164 6.12 -0.79 -15.21
N PHE A 165 7.39 -1.21 -15.14
CA PHE A 165 8.36 -0.76 -14.14
C PHE A 165 9.58 -0.15 -14.83
N ALA A 166 10.15 0.90 -14.23
CA ALA A 166 11.29 1.61 -14.77
C ALA A 166 12.36 1.86 -13.69
N VAL A 167 13.60 1.95 -14.14
CA VAL A 167 14.77 2.24 -13.28
C VAL A 167 15.04 3.73 -13.19
N THR A 168 14.79 4.46 -14.28
CA THR A 168 15.11 5.88 -14.40
C THR A 168 13.86 6.72 -14.63
N ALA A 169 13.93 8.01 -14.28
CA ALA A 169 12.86 8.96 -14.53
C ALA A 169 12.56 9.11 -16.04
N ASP A 170 13.59 9.09 -16.88
CA ASP A 170 13.43 9.20 -18.34
C ASP A 170 12.70 7.98 -18.92
N GLU A 171 13.05 6.78 -18.46
CA GLU A 171 12.37 5.55 -18.86
C GLU A 171 10.91 5.55 -18.39
N PHE A 172 10.66 6.04 -17.17
CA PHE A 172 9.31 6.23 -16.67
C PHE A 172 8.50 7.24 -17.49
N ALA A 173 9.10 8.37 -17.87
CA ALA A 173 8.46 9.40 -18.69
C ALA A 173 8.06 8.83 -20.06
N ARG A 174 8.96 8.08 -20.73
CA ARG A 174 8.65 7.41 -22.00
C ARG A 174 7.48 6.43 -21.88
N ILE A 175 7.44 5.62 -20.82
CA ILE A 175 6.33 4.69 -20.60
C ILE A 175 5.01 5.45 -20.41
N ARG A 176 5.02 6.58 -19.69
CA ARG A 176 3.81 7.41 -19.52
C ARG A 176 3.35 8.04 -20.83
N GLU A 177 4.26 8.50 -21.67
CA GLU A 177 3.94 9.04 -22.99
C GLU A 177 3.30 7.96 -23.88
N GLU A 178 3.91 6.77 -23.98
CA GLU A 178 3.33 5.62 -24.70
C GLU A 178 1.90 5.28 -24.22
N TYR A 179 1.67 5.37 -22.91
CA TYR A 179 0.36 5.09 -22.32
C TYR A 179 -0.68 6.16 -22.69
N LYS A 180 -0.29 7.44 -22.69
CA LYS A 180 -1.17 8.56 -23.07
C LYS A 180 -1.53 8.51 -24.56
N ASP A 181 -0.57 8.23 -25.43
CA ASP A 181 -0.80 8.13 -26.87
C ASP A 181 -1.73 6.97 -27.23
N SER A 182 -1.74 5.90 -26.43
CA SER A 182 -2.61 4.73 -26.62
C SER A 182 -3.96 4.84 -25.91
N ASN A 183 -4.18 5.87 -25.07
CA ASN A 183 -5.41 6.07 -24.31
C ASN A 183 -5.73 7.58 -24.18
N GLU A 184 -6.54 8.11 -25.11
CA GLU A 184 -6.91 9.55 -25.19
C GLU A 184 -7.54 10.14 -23.90
N ASN A 185 -7.96 9.32 -22.93
CA ASN A 185 -8.52 9.74 -21.64
C ASN A 185 -7.59 9.44 -20.43
N ALA A 186 -6.32 9.12 -20.65
CA ALA A 186 -5.35 8.89 -19.58
C ALA A 186 -4.83 10.21 -18.99
N ASN A 187 -4.90 10.35 -17.66
CA ASN A 187 -4.37 11.50 -16.92
C ASN A 187 -2.82 11.55 -16.88
#